data_AF-A0AAW2VQD3-F1
#
_entry.id   AF-A0AAW2VQD3-F1
#
_cell.length_a   1.000
_cell.length_b   1.000
_cell.length_c   1.000
_cell.angle_alpha   90.00
_cell.angle_beta   90.00
_cell.angle_gamma   90.00
#
_symmetry.space_group_name_H-M   'P 1'
#
loop_
_entity.id
_entity.type
_entity.pdbx_description
1 polymer ?
#
loop_
_entity_poly.entity_id
_entity_poly.type
_entity_poly.pdbx_seq_one_letter_code
_entity_poly.pdbx_strand_id
1 'polypeptide(L)'
;MTISIPKPLRVCFSYAAYAKNLIHHLHSSNVLVEAGLSESEFSAVESSFNFTFPPDLRPILQEGLPVGPGFPNWRSSSKQQLEILTNLPILGICKEVSRNGFWVESWVIGLRIMIAL
;
A
#
# COMPACT_ATOMS: atom_id res chain seq x y z
N MET A 1 -16.29 -42.52 23.11
CA MET A 1 -16.26 -41.74 21.86
C MET A 1 -15.34 -40.54 22.09
N THR A 2 -14.14 -40.54 21.50
CA THR A 2 -13.16 -39.47 21.66
C THR A 2 -13.36 -38.42 20.56
N ILE A 3 -13.71 -37.20 20.94
CA ILE A 3 -13.90 -36.08 20.00
C ILE A 3 -12.52 -35.53 19.64
N SER A 4 -12.10 -35.72 18.38
CA SER A 4 -10.88 -35.12 17.85
C SER A 4 -11.10 -33.63 17.58
N ILE A 5 -10.49 -32.77 18.40
CA ILE A 5 -10.52 -31.32 18.19
C ILE A 5 -9.53 -31.00 17.05
N PRO A 6 -9.98 -30.43 15.91
CA PRO A 6 -9.08 -30.10 14.81
C PRO A 6 -8.10 -29.01 15.26
N LYS A 7 -6.80 -29.25 15.05
CA LYS A 7 -5.76 -28.25 15.34
C LYS A 7 -6.04 -26.98 14.53
N PRO A 8 -6.01 -25.79 15.14
CA PRO A 8 -6.20 -24.55 14.40
C PRO A 8 -5.13 -24.46 13.31
N LEU A 9 -5.57 -24.32 12.06
CA LEU A 9 -4.69 -24.08 10.94
C LEU A 9 -4.00 -22.74 11.16
N ARG A 10 -2.69 -22.75 11.44
CA ARG A 10 -1.89 -21.53 11.47
C ARG A 10 -1.67 -21.09 10.03
N VAL A 11 -2.37 -20.05 9.61
CA VAL A 11 -2.10 -19.39 8.33
C VAL A 11 -0.87 -18.53 8.53
N CYS A 12 0.27 -18.98 8.01
CA CYS A 12 1.48 -18.16 7.94
C CYS A 12 1.33 -17.22 6.75
N PHE A 13 1.13 -15.93 7.00
CA PHE A 13 1.14 -14.93 5.94
C PHE A 13 2.61 -14.62 5.56
N SER A 14 2.93 -14.72 4.28
CA SER A 14 4.26 -14.40 3.73
C SER A 14 4.13 -13.27 2.73
N TYR A 15 4.73 -12.12 3.04
CA TYR A 15 4.77 -10.97 2.13
C TYR A 15 5.46 -11.31 0.80
N ALA A 16 6.45 -12.20 0.81
CA ALA A 16 7.11 -12.63 -0.42
C ALA A 16 6.18 -13.44 -1.34
N ALA A 17 5.38 -14.36 -0.76
CA ALA A 17 4.39 -15.11 -1.54
C ALA A 17 3.27 -14.20 -2.06
N TYR A 18 2.84 -13.25 -1.23
CA TYR A 18 1.86 -12.23 -1.62
C TYR A 18 2.39 -11.35 -2.76
N ALA A 19 3.61 -10.82 -2.64
CA ALA A 19 4.26 -10.01 -3.66
C ALA A 19 4.29 -10.71 -5.02
N LYS A 20 4.73 -11.98 -5.06
CA LYS A 20 4.74 -12.78 -6.29
C LYS A 20 3.37 -12.90 -6.95
N ASN A 21 2.35 -13.23 -6.17
CA ASN A 21 0.98 -13.33 -6.68
C ASN A 21 0.46 -11.99 -7.19
N LEU A 22 0.80 -10.89 -6.51
CA LEU A 22 0.41 -9.54 -6.87
C LEU A 22 1.06 -9.10 -8.18
N ILE A 23 2.38 -9.29 -8.32
CA ILE A 23 3.10 -8.98 -9.56
C ILE A 23 2.57 -9.82 -10.73
N HIS A 24 2.32 -11.11 -10.52
CA HIS A 24 1.69 -11.97 -11.53
C HIS A 24 0.30 -11.45 -11.95
N HIS A 25 -0.51 -10.99 -10.99
CA HIS A 25 -1.81 -10.40 -11.28
C HIS A 25 -1.72 -9.09 -12.07
N LEU A 26 -0.74 -8.23 -11.75
CA LEU A 26 -0.48 -6.98 -12.49
C LEU A 26 -0.12 -7.27 -13.95
N HIS A 27 0.76 -8.24 -14.20
CA HIS A 27 1.07 -8.69 -15.55
C HIS A 27 -0.17 -9.19 -16.29
N SER A 28 -1.04 -9.99 -15.64
CA SER A 28 -2.28 -10.46 -16.25
C SER A 28 -3.29 -9.34 -16.56
N SER A 29 -3.14 -8.19 -15.91
CA SER A 29 -3.99 -7.02 -16.07
C SER A 29 -3.41 -5.99 -17.07
N ASN A 30 -2.39 -6.37 -17.85
CA ASN A 30 -1.66 -5.48 -18.78
C ASN A 30 -1.00 -4.25 -18.12
N VAL A 31 -0.65 -4.34 -16.84
CA VAL A 31 0.18 -3.32 -16.18
C VAL A 31 1.64 -3.58 -16.51
N LEU A 32 2.37 -2.54 -16.91
CA LEU A 32 3.81 -2.65 -17.16
C LEU A 32 4.53 -2.72 -15.82
N VAL A 33 5.32 -3.77 -15.63
CA VAL A 33 6.12 -3.98 -14.41
C VAL A 33 7.58 -4.11 -14.81
N GLU A 34 8.41 -3.21 -14.30
CA GLU A 34 9.86 -3.25 -14.44
C GLU A 34 10.50 -4.11 -13.34
N ALA A 35 11.82 -4.32 -13.45
CA ALA A 35 12.60 -4.96 -12.41
C ALA A 35 12.39 -4.27 -11.06
N GLY A 36 12.27 -5.05 -9.98
CA GLY A 36 12.09 -4.49 -8.64
C GLY A 36 13.27 -3.63 -8.18
N LEU A 37 13.05 -2.87 -7.11
CA LEU A 37 14.07 -2.01 -6.51
C LEU A 37 15.11 -2.82 -5.74
N SER A 38 16.37 -2.41 -5.86
CA SER A 38 17.47 -2.89 -5.03
C SER A 38 17.50 -2.20 -3.66
N GLU A 39 18.20 -2.81 -2.71
CA GLU A 39 18.36 -2.26 -1.35
C GLU A 39 19.02 -0.87 -1.34
N SER A 40 19.96 -0.63 -2.25
CA SER A 40 20.58 0.69 -2.46
C SER A 40 19.59 1.72 -2.99
N GLU A 41 18.69 1.34 -3.89
CA GLU A 41 17.67 2.23 -4.42
C GLU A 41 16.63 2.58 -3.35
N PHE A 42 16.20 1.60 -2.54
CA PHE A 42 15.35 1.87 -1.37
C PHE A 42 16.01 2.90 -0.45
N SER A 43 17.27 2.68 -0.08
CA SER A 43 18.00 3.58 0.81
C SER A 43 18.11 5.01 0.25
N ALA A 44 18.33 5.13 -1.06
CA ALA A 44 18.39 6.43 -1.74
C ALA A 44 17.04 7.16 -1.72
N VAL A 45 15.94 6.46 -1.95
CA VAL A 45 14.59 7.03 -1.90
C VAL A 45 14.23 7.42 -0.46
N GLU A 46 14.43 6.52 0.51
CA GLU A 46 14.14 6.79 1.93
C GLU A 46 14.89 8.03 2.43
N SER A 47 16.16 8.17 2.05
CA SER A 47 16.97 9.35 2.38
C SER A 47 16.51 10.64 1.68
N SER A 48 16.06 10.54 0.43
CA SER A 48 15.67 11.71 -0.39
C SER A 48 14.33 12.31 0.03
N PHE A 49 13.42 11.47 0.52
CA PHE A 49 12.05 11.82 0.87
C PHE A 49 11.77 11.74 2.39
N ASN A 50 12.77 11.33 3.18
CA ASN A 50 12.73 11.32 4.63
C ASN A 50 11.58 10.46 5.21
N PHE A 51 11.32 9.30 4.58
CA PHE A 51 10.37 8.28 5.04
C PHE A 51 11.01 6.89 4.98
N THR A 52 10.37 5.90 5.60
CA THR A 52 10.78 4.50 5.53
C THR A 52 9.70 3.69 4.83
N PHE A 53 10.09 2.81 3.91
CA PHE A 53 9.12 1.95 3.23
C PHE A 53 8.49 0.98 4.23
N PRO A 54 7.16 0.84 4.21
CA PRO A 54 6.47 -0.17 5.00
C PRO A 54 7.00 -1.59 4.71
N PRO A 55 7.08 -2.47 5.74
CA PRO A 55 7.66 -3.81 5.61
C PRO A 55 6.82 -4.75 4.72
N ASP A 56 5.57 -4.41 4.46
CA ASP A 56 4.65 -5.07 3.54
C ASP A 56 4.84 -4.61 2.08
N LEU A 57 5.14 -3.32 1.88
CA LEU A 57 5.34 -2.73 0.55
C LEU A 57 6.73 -3.05 -0.02
N ARG A 58 7.77 -3.11 0.82
CA ARG A 58 9.15 -3.37 0.37
C ARG A 58 9.28 -4.67 -0.44
N PRO A 59 8.75 -5.82 0.01
CA PRO A 59 8.84 -7.07 -0.77
C PRO A 59 8.11 -7.01 -2.11
N ILE A 60 7.03 -6.23 -2.21
CA ILE A 60 6.27 -6.03 -3.46
C ILE A 60 7.13 -5.26 -4.46
N LEU A 61 7.67 -4.11 -4.04
CA LEU A 61 8.51 -3.27 -4.90
C LEU A 61 9.87 -3.90 -5.23
N GLN A 62 10.34 -4.84 -4.39
CA GLN A 62 11.54 -5.64 -4.66
C GLN A 62 11.27 -6.78 -5.65
N GLU A 63 10.07 -7.35 -5.67
CA GLU A 63 9.67 -8.37 -6.64
C GLU A 63 9.43 -7.75 -8.03
N GLY A 64 8.80 -6.58 -8.10
CA GLY A 64 8.54 -5.90 -9.35
C GLY A 64 8.05 -4.46 -9.16
N LEU A 65 8.45 -3.58 -10.07
CA LEU A 65 8.11 -2.16 -10.01
C LEU A 65 7.01 -1.83 -11.02
N PRO A 66 5.74 -1.67 -10.62
CA PRO A 66 4.71 -1.23 -11.55
C PRO A 66 5.00 0.19 -12.02
N VAL A 67 5.05 0.37 -13.33
CA VAL A 67 5.22 1.67 -13.98
C VAL A 67 4.03 1.93 -14.90
N GLY A 68 3.41 3.09 -14.74
CA GLY A 68 2.24 3.44 -15.52
C GLY A 68 1.38 4.50 -14.82
N PRO A 69 0.31 4.95 -15.47
CA PRO A 69 -0.60 5.92 -14.89
C PRO A 69 -1.16 5.43 -13.54
N GLY A 70 -1.07 6.27 -12.51
CA GLY A 70 -1.53 5.93 -11.16
C GLY A 70 -0.50 5.23 -10.27
N PHE A 71 0.65 4.81 -10.81
CA PHE A 71 1.76 4.26 -10.02
C PHE A 71 2.92 5.26 -9.88
N PRO A 72 3.53 5.39 -8.70
CA PRO A 72 4.74 6.17 -8.53
C PRO A 72 5.91 5.54 -9.28
N ASN A 73 6.58 6.29 -10.16
CA ASN A 73 7.84 5.85 -10.77
C ASN A 73 8.99 6.17 -9.81
N TRP A 74 9.39 5.19 -9.00
CA TRP A 74 10.41 5.37 -7.95
C TRP A 74 11.83 5.64 -8.48
N ARG A 75 12.13 5.32 -9.75
CA ARG A 75 13.46 5.53 -10.36
C ARG A 75 13.61 6.85 -11.10
N SER A 76 12.54 7.32 -11.74
CA SER A 76 12.62 8.43 -12.70
C SER A 76 11.65 9.58 -12.41
N SER A 77 10.87 9.52 -11.32
CA SER A 77 10.03 10.66 -10.93
C SER A 77 10.87 11.80 -10.36
N SER A 78 10.46 13.04 -10.65
CA SER A 78 10.95 14.20 -9.91
C SER A 78 10.51 14.12 -8.45
N LYS A 79 11.26 14.78 -7.56
CA LYS A 79 10.91 14.85 -6.13
C LYS A 79 9.48 15.37 -5.90
N GLN A 80 9.11 16.44 -6.61
CA GLN A 80 7.77 17.03 -6.53
C GLN A 80 6.67 16.05 -6.96
N GLN A 81 6.89 15.31 -8.04
CA GLN A 81 5.90 14.33 -8.52
C GLN A 81 5.71 13.21 -7.51
N LEU A 82 6.80 12.69 -6.94
CA LEU A 82 6.71 11.61 -5.98
C LEU A 82 6.07 12.09 -4.67
N GLU A 83 6.37 13.30 -4.20
CA GLU A 83 5.69 13.93 -3.06
C GLU A 83 4.19 14.06 -3.29
N ILE A 84 3.75 14.46 -4.48
CA ILE A 84 2.32 14.53 -4.80
C ILE A 84 1.71 13.12 -4.74
N LEU A 85 2.29 12.15 -5.45
CA LEU A 85 1.74 10.80 -5.55
C LEU A 85 1.67 10.07 -4.20
N THR A 86 2.66 10.27 -3.32
CA THR A 86 2.66 9.67 -1.97
C THR A 86 1.66 10.36 -1.04
N ASN A 87 1.36 11.65 -1.24
CA ASN A 87 0.35 12.37 -0.45
C ASN A 87 -1.08 12.20 -0.97
N LEU A 88 -1.28 11.82 -2.24
CA LEU A 88 -2.62 11.66 -2.84
C LEU A 88 -3.57 10.75 -2.02
N PRO A 89 -3.15 9.57 -1.51
CA PRO A 89 -4.05 8.73 -0.70
C PRO A 89 -4.56 9.45 0.54
N ILE A 90 -3.70 10.18 1.25
CA ILE A 90 -4.06 10.93 2.45
C ILE A 90 -5.02 12.07 2.08
N LEU A 91 -4.68 12.85 1.05
CA LEU A 91 -5.52 13.95 0.56
C LEU A 91 -6.91 13.45 0.12
N GLY A 92 -6.97 12.27 -0.52
CA GLY A 92 -8.21 11.62 -0.91
C GLY A 92 -9.09 11.27 0.29
N ILE A 93 -8.51 10.63 1.32
CA ILE A 93 -9.24 10.30 2.55
C ILE A 93 -9.71 11.58 3.26
N CYS A 94 -8.83 12.57 3.44
CA CYS A 94 -9.20 13.85 4.07
C CYS A 94 -10.35 14.57 3.33
N LYS A 95 -10.35 14.50 1.99
CA LYS A 95 -11.43 15.04 1.17
C LYS A 95 -12.75 14.30 1.40
N GLU A 96 -12.75 12.97 1.45
CA GLU A 96 -13.97 12.21 1.70
C GLU A 96 -14.47 12.34 3.14
N VAL A 97 -13.57 12.49 4.11
CA VAL A 97 -13.91 12.81 5.51
C VAL A 97 -14.57 14.20 5.60
N SER A 98 -13.99 15.22 4.97
CA SER A 98 -14.56 16.58 5.00
C SER A 98 -15.91 16.70 4.29
N ARG A 99 -16.19 15.83 3.31
CA ARG A 99 -17.48 15.72 2.63
C ARG A 99 -18.47 14.80 3.34
N ASN A 100 -18.08 14.25 4.49
CA ASN A 100 -18.86 13.27 5.26
C ASN A 100 -19.25 12.01 4.44
N GLY A 101 -18.47 11.68 3.40
CA GLY A 101 -18.66 10.52 2.53
C GLY A 101 -17.83 9.29 2.94
N PHE A 102 -16.87 9.48 3.85
CA PHE A 102 -16.00 8.40 4.34
C PHE A 102 -16.66 7.52 5.41
N TRP A 103 -17.55 8.08 6.24
CA TRP A 103 -18.11 7.41 7.40
C TRP A 103 -19.32 6.55 7.03
N VAL A 104 -19.34 5.28 7.46
CA VAL A 104 -20.55 4.44 7.37
C VAL A 104 -21.56 4.87 8.44
N GLU A 105 -22.86 4.83 8.13
CA GLU A 105 -23.92 5.37 9.01
C GLU A 105 -23.91 4.79 10.43
N SER A 106 -23.50 3.53 10.59
CA SER A 106 -23.40 2.86 11.90
C SER A 106 -22.34 3.47 12.82
N TRP A 107 -21.36 4.20 12.30
CA TRP A 107 -20.31 4.86 13.07
C TRP A 107 -20.71 6.28 13.51
N VAL A 108 -21.78 6.83 12.92
CA VAL A 108 -22.16 8.25 13.00
C VAL A 108 -22.76 8.64 14.36
N ILE A 109 -23.22 7.69 15.16
CA ILE A 109 -23.83 7.94 16.48
C ILE A 109 -22.79 8.32 17.57
N GLY A 110 -21.51 7.97 17.39
CA GLY A 110 -20.45 8.26 18.38
C GLY A 110 -19.44 9.35 17.98
N LEU A 111 -19.12 9.47 16.68
CA LEU A 111 -17.99 10.30 16.22
C LEU A 111 -18.34 11.73 15.79
N ARG A 112 -19.62 12.07 15.62
CA ARG A 112 -20.05 13.42 15.17
C ARG A 112 -19.60 14.56 16.10
N ILE A 113 -19.30 14.26 17.37
CA ILE A 113 -18.98 15.27 18.38
C ILE A 113 -17.49 15.65 18.38
N MET A 114 -16.58 14.79 17.88
CA MET A 114 -15.13 15.02 18.03
C MET A 114 -14.45 15.73 16.85
N ILE A 115 -15.07 15.80 15.67
CA ILE A 115 -14.42 16.36 14.45
C ILE A 115 -15.08 17.71 14.04
N ALA A 116 -16.02 18.20 14.84
CA ALA A 116 -16.70 19.49 14.64
C ALA A 116 -16.23 20.61 15.58
N LEU A 117 -15.13 20.39 16.32
CA LEU A 117 -14.43 21.38 17.15
C LEU A 117 -13.00 21.58 16.66
#